data_AF-A0A8S0VK83-F1
#
_entry.id   AF-A0A8S0VK83-F1
#
_cell.length_a   1.000
_cell.length_b   1.000
_cell.length_c   1.000
_cell.angle_alpha   90.00
_cell.angle_beta   90.00
_cell.angle_gamma   90.00
#
_symmetry.space_group_name_H-M   'P 1'
#
loop_
_entity.id
_entity.type
_entity.pdbx_description
1 polymer ?
#
loop_
_entity_poly.entity_id
_entity_poly.type
_entity_poly.pdbx_seq_one_letter_code
_entity_poly.pdbx_strand_id
1 'polypeptide(L)'
;MDQRVLEALEYFSSTRHISLYYEDLVKNRTKLVDVQDFLRLPQMELTSRQVKIHEGPLSEHIKNWDDVNKALRGTMYEKFLHYNDY
;
A
#
# COMPACT_ATOMS: atom_id res chain seq x y z
N MET A 1 -12.10 26.73 18.87
CA MET A 1 -11.11 26.28 17.88
C MET A 1 -10.53 27.50 17.21
N ASP A 2 -9.23 27.53 16.94
CA ASP A 2 -8.56 28.70 16.35
C ASP A 2 -9.10 29.00 14.94
N GLN A 3 -9.23 30.29 14.60
CA GLN A 3 -9.75 30.76 13.31
C GLN A 3 -9.05 30.11 12.09
N ARG A 4 -7.74 29.94 12.17
CA ARG A 4 -6.93 29.32 11.09
C ARG A 4 -7.30 27.86 10.85
N VAL A 5 -7.75 27.15 11.89
CA VAL A 5 -8.17 25.74 11.77
C VAL A 5 -9.50 25.66 11.03
N LEU A 6 -10.43 26.58 11.33
CA LEU A 6 -11.72 26.64 10.64
C LEU A 6 -11.54 26.99 9.15
N GLU A 7 -10.70 27.98 8.84
CA GLU A 7 -10.37 28.36 7.46
C GLU A 7 -9.72 27.21 6.70
N ALA A 8 -8.73 26.53 7.30
CA ALA A 8 -8.09 25.37 6.67
C ALA A 8 -9.10 24.25 6.37
N LEU A 9 -9.99 23.93 7.32
CA LEU A 9 -11.03 22.92 7.11
C LEU A 9 -11.98 23.31 5.96
N GLU A 10 -12.38 24.57 5.89
CA GLU A 10 -13.24 25.06 4.81
C GLU A 10 -12.54 24.97 3.44
N TYR A 11 -11.29 25.43 3.33
CA TYR A 11 -10.50 25.35 2.10
C TYR A 11 -10.27 23.90 1.64
N PHE A 12 -9.90 23.00 2.56
CA PHE A 12 -9.59 21.61 2.22
C PHE A 12 -10.84 20.73 2.09
N SER A 13 -12.01 21.15 2.57
CA SER A 13 -13.26 20.38 2.49
C SER A 13 -13.66 20.01 1.06
N SER A 14 -13.29 20.84 0.08
CA SER A 14 -13.58 20.64 -1.34
C SER A 14 -12.41 20.00 -2.12
N THR A 15 -11.29 19.74 -1.44
CA THR A 15 -10.11 19.17 -2.09
C THR A 15 -10.36 17.70 -2.38
N ARG A 16 -10.18 17.31 -3.66
CA ARG A 16 -10.26 15.91 -4.05
C ARG A 16 -9.16 15.14 -3.32
N HIS A 17 -9.54 14.10 -2.59
CA HIS A 17 -8.63 13.23 -1.85
C HIS A 17 -8.80 11.78 -2.32
N ILE A 18 -7.69 11.06 -2.43
CA ILE A 18 -7.68 9.62 -2.73
C ILE A 18 -6.69 8.95 -1.79
N SER A 19 -7.09 7.82 -1.19
CA SER A 19 -6.23 6.98 -0.36
C SER A 19 -5.93 5.68 -1.10
N LEU A 20 -4.64 5.36 -1.23
CA LEU A 20 -4.17 4.18 -1.96
C LEU A 20 -3.21 3.38 -1.10
N TYR A 21 -3.34 2.06 -1.17
CA TYR A 21 -2.40 1.11 -0.59
C TYR A 21 -1.56 0.49 -1.71
N TYR A 22 -0.28 0.25 -1.44
CA TYR A 22 0.62 -0.33 -2.42
C TYR A 22 0.12 -1.70 -2.87
N GLU A 23 -0.33 -2.50 -1.92
CA GLU A 23 -0.85 -3.85 -2.08
C GLU A 23 -2.06 -3.86 -3.02
N ASP A 24 -2.92 -2.85 -2.94
CA ASP A 24 -4.10 -2.71 -3.81
C ASP A 24 -3.72 -2.44 -5.27
N LEU A 25 -2.68 -1.64 -5.50
CA LEU A 25 -2.20 -1.28 -6.84
C LEU A 25 -1.49 -2.47 -7.51
N VAL A 26 -0.81 -3.31 -6.71
CA VAL A 26 -0.15 -4.53 -7.19
C VAL A 26 -1.17 -5.62 -7.50
N LYS A 27 -2.13 -5.85 -6.60
CA LYS A 27 -3.18 -6.88 -6.76
C LYS A 27 -4.18 -6.55 -7.85
N ASN A 28 -4.57 -5.29 -7.96
CA ASN A 28 -5.54 -4.85 -8.94
C ASN A 28 -5.03 -3.66 -9.76
N ARG A 29 -4.44 -3.97 -10.93
CA ARG A 29 -3.91 -2.96 -11.85
C ARG A 29 -4.99 -2.04 -12.42
N THR A 30 -6.27 -2.40 -12.40
CA THR A 30 -7.34 -1.50 -12.90
C THR A 30 -7.46 -0.25 -12.03
N LYS A 31 -7.05 -0.28 -10.76
CA LYS A 31 -7.03 0.91 -9.90
C LYS A 31 -6.12 2.02 -10.44
N LEU A 32 -5.12 1.69 -11.26
CA LEU A 32 -4.26 2.69 -11.91
C LEU A 32 -5.04 3.55 -12.91
N VAL A 33 -6.15 3.06 -13.45
CA VAL A 33 -7.06 3.85 -14.29
C VAL A 33 -7.75 4.93 -13.44
N ASP A 34 -8.30 4.55 -12.29
CA ASP A 34 -8.94 5.48 -11.36
C ASP A 34 -7.97 6.57 -10.88
N VAL A 35 -6.69 6.21 -10.68
CA VAL A 35 -5.63 7.16 -10.32
C VAL A 35 -5.32 8.13 -11.46
N GLN A 36 -5.23 7.63 -12.69
CA GLN A 36 -5.01 8.47 -13.88
C GLN A 36 -6.18 9.45 -14.07
N ASP A 37 -7.42 8.98 -13.93
CA ASP A 37 -8.62 9.82 -14.03
C ASP A 37 -8.70 10.86 -12.90
N PHE A 38 -8.36 10.47 -11.67
CA PHE A 38 -8.28 11.38 -10.53
C PHE A 38 -7.30 12.52 -10.80
N LEU A 39 -6.10 12.19 -11.30
CA LEU A 39 -5.06 13.16 -11.67
C LEU A 39 -5.34 13.90 -12.98
N ARG A 40 -6.39 13.50 -13.72
CA ARG A 40 -6.74 14.01 -15.07
C ARG A 40 -5.62 13.80 -16.09
N LEU A 41 -4.97 12.64 -16.02
CA LEU A 41 -3.96 12.20 -16.96
C LEU A 41 -4.59 11.33 -18.05
N PRO A 42 -4.03 11.32 -19.28
CA PRO A 42 -4.43 10.35 -20.29
C PRO A 42 -4.20 8.92 -19.79
N GLN A 43 -5.20 8.06 -19.98
CA GLN A 43 -5.08 6.65 -19.64
C GLN A 43 -4.05 5.96 -20.53
N MET A 44 -3.04 5.36 -19.91
CA MET A 44 -2.02 4.55 -20.58
C MET A 44 -1.55 3.41 -19.68
N GLU A 45 -0.90 2.42 -20.31
CA GLU A 45 -0.24 1.34 -19.57
C GLU A 45 0.95 1.90 -18.80
N LEU A 46 0.86 1.84 -17.46
CA LEU A 46 1.92 2.27 -16.57
C LEU A 46 2.80 1.07 -16.20
N THR A 47 4.10 1.21 -16.43
CA THR A 47 5.11 0.26 -15.99
C THR A 47 6.01 0.91 -14.96
N SER A 48 6.21 0.23 -13.83
CA SER A 48 7.16 0.70 -12.83
C SER A 48 8.57 0.48 -13.34
N ARG A 49 9.42 1.49 -13.19
CA ARG A 49 10.89 1.35 -13.33
C ARG A 49 11.55 0.95 -12.02
N GLN A 50 10.78 0.90 -10.92
CA GLN A 50 11.30 0.44 -9.64
C GLN A 50 11.55 -1.06 -9.73
N VAL A 51 12.78 -1.45 -9.42
CA VAL A 51 13.14 -2.84 -9.19
C VAL A 51 12.66 -3.19 -7.79
N LYS A 52 11.91 -4.29 -7.65
CA LYS A 52 11.53 -4.81 -6.34
C LYS A 52 12.84 -5.14 -5.60
N ILE A 53 13.13 -4.46 -4.50
CA ILE A 53 14.37 -4.67 -3.74
C ILE A 53 14.30 -5.86 -2.77
N HIS A 54 13.09 -6.40 -2.56
CA HIS A 54 12.84 -7.58 -1.76
C HIS A 54 12.22 -8.66 -2.66
N GLU A 55 13.08 -9.41 -3.33
CA GLU A 55 12.71 -10.60 -4.07
C GLU A 55 13.01 -11.82 -3.18
N GLY A 56 11.99 -12.62 -2.88
CA GLY A 56 12.11 -13.82 -2.04
C GLY A 56 11.15 -13.86 -0.85
N PRO A 57 10.94 -15.04 -0.24
CA PRO A 57 10.10 -15.18 0.94
C PRO A 57 10.65 -14.36 2.13
N LEU A 58 9.75 -13.98 3.05
CA LEU A 58 10.11 -13.29 4.30
C LEU A 58 11.20 -14.02 5.09
N SER A 59 11.26 -15.34 4.97
CA SER A 59 12.28 -16.20 5.58
C SER A 59 13.71 -15.85 5.18
N GLU A 60 13.91 -15.35 3.96
CA GLU A 60 15.24 -14.97 3.46
C GLU A 60 15.67 -13.58 3.94
N HIS A 61 14.71 -12.76 4.37
CA HIS A 61 14.92 -11.37 4.78
C HIS A 61 14.99 -11.20 6.29
N ILE A 62 14.53 -12.18 7.07
CA ILE A 62 14.45 -12.11 8.52
C ILE A 62 15.52 -13.02 9.12
N LYS A 63 16.55 -12.41 9.73
CA LYS A 63 17.71 -13.13 10.30
C LYS A 63 17.32 -14.19 11.34
N ASN A 64 16.25 -13.97 12.10
CA ASN A 64 15.73 -14.88 13.12
C ASN A 64 14.39 -15.51 12.71
N TRP A 65 14.24 -15.85 11.42
CA TRP A 65 12.99 -16.35 10.86
C TRP A 65 12.40 -17.53 11.65
N ASP A 66 13.22 -18.48 12.08
CA ASP A 66 12.73 -19.65 12.82
C ASP A 66 12.05 -19.28 14.14
N ASP A 67 12.60 -18.30 14.87
CA ASP A 67 12.00 -17.81 16.12
C ASP A 67 10.67 -17.09 15.86
N VAL A 68 10.62 -16.27 14.80
CA VAL A 68 9.41 -15.55 14.39
C VAL A 68 8.32 -16.53 13.95
N ASN A 69 8.67 -17.49 13.08
CA ASN A 69 7.78 -18.53 12.60
C ASN A 69 7.24 -19.37 13.77
N LYS A 70 8.09 -19.73 14.75
CA LYS A 70 7.66 -20.45 15.95
C LYS A 70 6.74 -19.63 16.85
N ALA A 71 7.02 -18.33 17.01
CA ALA A 71 6.22 -17.45 17.86
C ALA A 71 4.83 -17.15 17.28
N LEU A 72 4.71 -17.08 15.95
CA LEU A 72 3.46 -16.71 15.29
C LEU A 72 2.58 -17.93 14.94
N ARG A 73 3.13 -19.14 14.84
CA ARG A 73 2.37 -20.38 14.63
C ARG A 73 1.34 -20.61 15.72
N GLY A 74 0.12 -20.98 15.33
CA GLY A 74 -1.01 -21.18 16.23
C GLY A 74 -1.65 -19.89 16.75
N THR A 75 -1.15 -18.72 16.35
CA THR A 75 -1.74 -17.42 16.71
C THR A 75 -2.60 -16.88 15.57
N MET A 76 -3.45 -15.88 15.84
CA MET A 76 -4.19 -15.13 14.82
C MET A 76 -3.29 -14.43 13.78
N TYR A 77 -2.00 -14.32 14.05
CA TYR A 77 -1.00 -13.70 13.18
C TYR A 77 -0.29 -14.71 12.28
N GLU A 78 -0.53 -16.02 12.42
CA GLU A 78 0.06 -17.06 11.57
C GLU A 78 -0.21 -16.82 10.07
N LYS A 79 -1.38 -16.24 9.75
CA LYS A 79 -1.74 -15.84 8.38
C LYS A 79 -0.72 -14.93 7.68
N PHE A 80 0.06 -14.16 8.45
CA PHE A 80 1.09 -13.27 7.92
C PHE A 80 2.39 -14.01 7.57
N LEU A 81 2.63 -15.21 8.12
CA LEU A 81 3.77 -16.05 7.73
C LEU A 81 3.63 -16.64 6.33
N HIS A 82 2.38 -16.80 5.88
CA HIS A 82 2.03 -17.41 4.59
C HIS A 82 1.60 -16.39 3.55
N TYR A 83 1.61 -15.11 3.91
CA TYR A 83 1.28 -14.05 2.99
C TYR A 83 2.42 -13.94 1.97
N ASN A 84 2.24 -14.59 0.82
CA ASN A 84 3.03 -14.25 -0.35
C ASN A 84 2.65 -12.80 -0.72
N ASP A 85 3.67 -11.97 -0.95
CA ASP A 85 3.51 -10.61 -1.47
C ASP A 85 3.01 -10.65 -2.93
N TYR A 86 1.83 -11.23 -3.19
CA TYR A 86 1.06 -11.18 -4.44
C TYR A 86 -0.43 -11.42 -4.16
#